data_AF-B0BW48-F1
#
_entry.id   AF-B0BW48-F1
#
_cell.length_a   1.000
_cell.length_b   1.000
_cell.length_c   1.000
_cell.angle_alpha   90.00
_cell.angle_beta   90.00
_cell.angle_gamma   90.00
#
_symmetry.space_group_name_H-M   'P 1'
#
loop_
_entity.id
_entity.type
_entity.pdbx_description
1 polymer ?
#
loop_
_entity_poly.entity_id
_entity_poly.type
_entity_poly.pdbx_seq_one_letter_code
_entity_poly.pdbx_strand_id
1 'polypeptide(L)' 'MNSISGTSFRKNLSSVLNTVENDHVPYLIKRKNHKNIILLTEEEYESTKETLYL' A
#
# COMPACT_ATOMS: atom_id res chain seq x y z
N MET A 1 -1.72 9.48 1.99
CA MET A 1 -1.04 8.46 1.16
C MET A 1 0.46 8.68 1.20
N ASN A 2 1.20 7.72 1.73
CA ASN A 2 2.67 7.78 1.82
C ASN A 2 3.31 7.22 0.55
N SER A 3 4.53 7.64 0.20
CA SER A 3 5.25 7.09 -0.96
C SER A 3 6.63 6.59 -0.59
N ILE A 4 7.00 5.43 -1.13
CA ILE A 4 8.28 4.77 -0.88
C ILE A 4 8.86 4.23 -2.20
N SER A 5 10.18 4.23 -2.33
CA SER A 5 10.83 3.58 -3.47
C SER A 5 10.71 2.06 -3.38
N GLY A 6 10.69 1.36 -4.50
CA GLY A 6 10.68 -0.10 -4.52
C GLY A 6 11.91 -0.72 -3.83
N THR A 7 13.05 -0.02 -3.83
CA THR A 7 14.25 -0.46 -3.11
C THR A 7 14.07 -0.31 -1.60
N SER A 8 13.56 0.81 -1.13
CA SER A 8 13.29 1.05 0.29
C SER A 8 12.18 0.15 0.83
N PHE A 9 11.15 -0.11 0.02
CA PHE A 9 10.07 -1.04 0.36
C PHE A 9 10.59 -2.45 0.66
N ARG A 10 11.45 -3.00 -0.22
CA ARG A 10 12.04 -4.33 0.00
C ARG A 10 12.93 -4.41 1.24
N LYS A 11 13.67 -3.33 1.54
CA LYS A 11 14.52 -3.25 2.73
C LYS A 11 13.71 -3.17 4.03
N ASN A 12 12.55 -2.53 3.98
CA ASN A 12 11.73 -2.22 5.16
C ASN A 12 10.39 -2.95 5.14
N LEU A 13 10.30 -4.13 4.49
CA LEU A 13 9.04 -4.80 4.19
C LEU A 13 8.14 -4.97 5.42
N SER A 14 8.65 -5.60 6.48
CA SER A 14 7.88 -5.85 7.70
C SER A 14 7.38 -4.58 8.37
N SER A 15 8.22 -3.54 8.45
CA SER A 15 7.81 -2.26 9.03
C SER A 15 6.70 -1.60 8.21
N VAL A 16 6.81 -1.63 6.87
CA VAL A 16 5.79 -1.04 6.00
C VAL A 16 4.47 -1.82 6.11
N LEU A 17 4.51 -3.15 6.17
CA LEU A 17 3.32 -3.98 6.37
C LEU A 17 2.64 -3.67 7.70
N ASN A 18 3.40 -3.62 8.80
CA ASN A 18 2.86 -3.26 10.10
C ASN A 18 2.24 -1.86 10.10
N THR A 19 2.84 -0.88 9.42
CA THR A 19 2.26 0.47 9.31
C THR A 19 0.96 0.46 8.51
N VAL A 20 0.90 -0.25 7.38
CA VAL A 20 -0.33 -0.36 6.58
C VAL A 20 -1.45 -1.01 7.38
N GLU A 21 -1.14 -2.06 8.14
CA GLU A 21 -2.11 -2.76 9.00
C GLU A 21 -2.59 -1.89 10.17
N ASN A 22 -1.68 -1.31 10.96
CA ASN A 22 -2.05 -0.61 12.19
C ASN A 22 -2.68 0.77 11.94
N ASP A 23 -2.18 1.48 10.93
CA ASP A 23 -2.58 2.87 10.70
C ASP A 23 -3.69 2.97 9.65
N HIS A 24 -4.07 1.87 8.98
CA HIS A 24 -5.04 1.84 7.87
C HIS A 24 -4.76 2.98 6.86
N VAL A 25 -3.51 3.02 6.38
CA VAL A 25 -3.06 4.03 5.42
C VAL A 25 -2.40 3.39 4.19
N PRO A 26 -2.84 3.74 2.97
CA PRO A 26 -2.26 3.20 1.75
C PRO A 26 -0.87 3.77 1.45
N TYR A 27 -0.01 2.91 0.91
CA TYR A 27 1.35 3.23 0.47
C TYR A 27 1.50 3.14 -1.05
N LEU A 28 2.05 4.19 -1.66
CA LEU A 28 2.45 4.23 -3.06
C LEU A 28 3.91 3.79 -3.23
N ILE A 29 4.11 2.60 -3.79
CA ILE A 29 5.42 2.03 -4.08
C ILE A 29 5.85 2.43 -5.50
N LYS A 30 6.88 3.27 -5.60
CA LYS A 30 7.45 3.72 -6.87
C LYS A 30 8.58 2.80 -7.33
N ARG A 31 8.40 2.15 -8.47
CA ARG A 31 9.36 1.16 -8.99
C ARG A 31 10.06 1.71 -10.23
N LYS A 32 11.40 1.77 -10.20
CA LYS A 32 12.19 2.15 -11.37
C LYS A 32 11.89 1.19 -12.53
N ASN A 33 11.55 1.72 -13.71
CA ASN A 33 11.24 0.95 -14.92
C ASN A 33 10.05 -0.02 -14.80
N HIS A 34 9.17 0.17 -13.82
CA HIS A 34 7.95 -0.62 -13.68
C HIS A 34 6.78 0.28 -13.30
N LYS A 35 5.57 -0.27 -13.33
CA LYS A 35 4.37 0.43 -12.84
C LYS A 35 4.45 0.63 -11.32
N ASN A 36 3.91 1.75 -10.85
CA ASN A 36 3.72 1.99 -9.44
C ASN A 36 2.64 1.05 -8.89
N ILE A 37 2.73 0.71 -7.62
CA ILE A 37 1.80 -0.20 -6.93
C ILE A 37 1.28 0.54 -5.69
N ILE A 38 0.00 0.36 -5.39
CA ILE A 38 -0.56 0.76 -4.09
C ILE A 38 -0.64 -0.48 -3.22
N LEU A 39 -0.16 -0.36 -1.99
CA LEU A 39 -0.30 -1.34 -0.93
C LEU A 39 -1.34 -0.83 0.07
N LEU A 40 -2.27 -1.70 0.43
CA LEU A 40 -3.40 -1.50 1.34
C LEU A 40 -3.81 -2.87 1.90
N THR A 41 -4.54 -2.89 3.01
CA THR A 41 -5.04 -4.15 3.58
C THR A 41 -6.19 -4.72 2.73
N GLU A 42 -6.48 -6.01 2.89
CA GLU A 42 -7.63 -6.63 2.24
C GLU A 42 -8.96 -5.97 2.67
N GLU A 43 -9.09 -5.64 3.96
CA GLU A 43 -10.27 -4.96 4.51
C GLU A 43 -10.51 -3.60 3.83
N GLU A 44 -9.44 -2.80 3.66
CA GLU A 44 -9.53 -1.51 2.97
C GLU A 44 -9.90 -1.68 1.49
N TYR A 45 -9.38 -2.71 0.84
CA TYR A 45 -9.69 -3.03 -0.55
C TYR A 45 -11.17 -3.36 -0.73
N GLU A 46 -11.69 -4.28 0.09
CA GLU A 46 -13.08 -4.71 0.01
C GLU A 46 -14.04 -3.60 0.41
N SER A 47 -13.75 -2.85 1.47
CA SER A 47 -14.54 -1.67 1.87
C SER A 47 -14.63 -0.60 0.77
N THR A 48 -13.52 -0.36 0.06
CA THR A 48 -13.49 0.55 -1.09
C THR A 48 -14.31 0.01 -2.26
N LYS A 49 -14.23 -1.29 -2.53
CA LYS A 49 -15.04 -1.94 -3.57
C LYS A 49 -16.52 -1.85 -3.25
N GLU A 50 -16.94 -2.19 -2.04
CA GLU A 50 -18.33 -2.10 -1.61
C GLU A 50 -18.91 -0.70 -1.83
N THR A 51 -18.17 0.34 -1.46
CA THR A 51 -18.59 1.74 -1.68
C THR A 51 -18.74 2.11 -3.15
N LEU A 52 -17.86 1.59 -4.02
CA LEU A 52 -17.90 1.88 -5.46
C LEU A 52 -19.01 1.13 -6.21
N TYR A 53 -19.56 0.06 -5.64
CA TYR A 53 -20.66 -0.71 -6.21
C TYR A 53 -22.04 -0.23 -5.77
N LEU A 54 -22.13 0.71 -4.82
CA LEU A 54 -23.36 1.40 -4.41
C LEU A 54 -23.71 2.55 -5.37
#